data_AF-A0A1D9LP16-F1
#
_entry.id   AF-A0A1D9LP16-F1
#
_cell.length_a   1.000
_cell.length_b   1.000
_cell.length_c   1.000
_cell.angle_alpha   90.00
_cell.angle_beta   90.00
_cell.angle_gamma   90.00
#
_symmetry.space_group_name_H-M   'P 1'
#
loop_
_entity.id
_entity.type
_entity.pdbx_description
1 polymer ?
#
loop_
_entity_poly.entity_id
_entity_poly.type
_entity_poly.pdbx_seq_one_letter_code
_entity_poly.pdbx_strand_id
1 'polypeptide(L)'
;MHAMSDLRQARDLLARPDYPRVMDDERHAVDEINKAMRKMRDAAIDDGKDIYDRAEPDARWRPEDRFHQAKTLLNKARQDASHREDDPYLRSLQRDIVHHIDEARRAIDVAVSDALR
;
A
#
# COMPACT_ATOMS: atom_id res chain seq x y z
N MET A 1 -14.57 7.04 -3.15
CA MET A 1 -13.51 6.02 -3.00
C MET A 1 -12.16 6.70 -3.18
N HIS A 2 -11.24 6.43 -2.26
CA HIS A 2 -9.90 7.03 -2.20
C HIS A 2 -8.78 5.98 -2.22
N ALA A 3 -9.09 4.70 -2.47
CA ALA A 3 -8.12 3.61 -2.46
C ALA A 3 -6.80 3.91 -3.21
N MET A 4 -6.85 4.51 -4.41
CA MET A 4 -5.63 4.83 -5.17
C MET A 4 -4.76 5.86 -4.44
N SER A 5 -5.38 6.93 -3.93
CA SER A 5 -4.70 7.97 -3.16
C SER A 5 -4.14 7.43 -1.85
N ASP A 6 -4.90 6.56 -1.15
CA ASP A 6 -4.46 5.94 0.10
C ASP A 6 -3.27 5.01 -0.14
N LEU A 7 -3.25 4.24 -1.24
CA LEU A 7 -2.11 3.41 -1.62
C LEU A 7 -0.87 4.24 -1.95
N ARG A 8 -1.02 5.35 -2.69
CA ARG A 8 0.10 6.25 -2.99
C ARG A 8 0.71 6.83 -1.71
N GLN A 9 -0.12 7.32 -0.79
CA GLN A 9 0.34 7.83 0.49
C GLN A 9 1.01 6.74 1.34
N ALA A 10 0.46 5.52 1.38
CA ALA A 10 1.04 4.40 2.11
C ALA A 10 2.42 4.04 1.55
N ARG A 11 2.57 3.95 0.22
CA ARG A 11 3.85 3.70 -0.44
C ARG A 11 4.87 4.77 -0.10
N ASP A 12 4.48 6.03 -0.19
CA ASP A 12 5.36 7.16 0.06
C ASP A 12 5.88 7.17 1.51
N LEU A 13 5.06 6.77 2.48
CA LEU A 13 5.50 6.55 3.87
C LEU A 13 6.52 5.42 4.04
N LEU A 14 6.45 4.38 3.20
CA LEU A 14 7.33 3.19 3.27
C LEU A 14 8.59 3.29 2.42
N ALA A 15 8.62 4.20 1.44
CA ALA A 15 9.72 4.34 0.47
C ALA A 15 10.98 5.01 1.08
N ARG A 16 11.25 4.78 2.37
CA ARG A 16 12.47 5.19 3.07
C ARG A 16 13.15 3.99 3.69
N PRO A 17 14.15 3.39 3.03
CA PRO A 17 14.95 2.31 3.60
C PRO A 17 16.05 2.89 4.52
N ASP A 18 15.66 3.68 5.52
CA ASP A 18 16.59 4.30 6.47
C ASP A 18 16.99 3.36 7.63
N TYR A 19 16.31 2.22 7.77
CA TYR A 19 16.57 1.22 8.81
C TYR A 19 16.93 -0.14 8.18
N PRO A 20 18.22 -0.53 8.17
CA PRO A 20 18.66 -1.77 7.53
C PRO A 20 17.93 -3.03 7.99
N ARG A 21 17.42 -3.04 9.23
CA ARG A 21 16.73 -4.21 9.81
C ARG A 21 15.38 -4.50 9.16
N VAL A 22 14.65 -3.47 8.73
CA VAL A 22 13.28 -3.60 8.19
C VAL A 22 13.21 -3.32 6.69
N MET A 23 14.36 -3.04 6.07
CA MET A 23 14.47 -2.62 4.68
C MET A 23 13.87 -3.62 3.69
N ASP A 24 14.02 -4.93 3.94
CA ASP A 24 13.50 -5.96 3.06
C ASP A 24 11.97 -6.04 3.13
N ASP A 25 11.39 -5.93 4.34
CA ASP A 25 9.95 -5.90 4.54
C ASP A 25 9.32 -4.62 3.98
N GLU A 26 9.96 -3.46 4.17
CA GLU A 26 9.54 -2.19 3.57
C GLU A 26 9.53 -2.28 2.04
N ARG A 27 10.59 -2.83 1.44
CA ARG A 27 10.67 -3.01 -0.01
C ARG A 27 9.57 -3.96 -0.50
N HIS A 28 9.35 -5.07 0.21
CA HIS A 28 8.28 -6.00 -0.14
C HIS A 28 6.90 -5.31 -0.07
N ALA A 29 6.62 -4.56 0.99
CA ALA A 29 5.37 -3.83 1.14
C ALA A 29 5.17 -2.81 0.00
N VAL A 30 6.21 -2.05 -0.36
CA VAL A 30 6.18 -1.10 -1.49
C VAL A 30 5.90 -1.81 -2.82
N ASP A 31 6.50 -2.97 -3.06
CA ASP A 31 6.29 -3.73 -4.28
C ASP A 31 4.86 -4.24 -4.40
N GLU A 32 4.28 -4.74 -3.30
CA GLU A 32 2.88 -5.17 -3.26
C GLU A 32 1.91 -3.99 -3.47
N ILE A 33 2.18 -2.83 -2.86
CA ILE A 33 1.38 -1.62 -3.12
C ILE A 33 1.43 -1.22 -4.60
N ASN A 34 2.61 -1.25 -5.22
CA ASN A 34 2.75 -0.94 -6.64
C ASN A 34 2.00 -1.95 -7.53
N LYS A 35 1.93 -3.23 -7.15
CA LYS A 35 1.12 -4.24 -7.86
C LYS A 35 -0.37 -3.94 -7.72
N ALA A 36 -0.85 -3.60 -6.51
CA ALA A 36 -2.23 -3.21 -6.27
C ALA A 36 -2.63 -1.99 -7.12
N MET A 37 -1.80 -0.94 -7.15
CA MET A 37 -2.07 0.27 -7.94
C MET A 37 -2.14 0.00 -9.45
N ARG A 38 -1.29 -0.89 -9.99
CA ARG A 38 -1.39 -1.31 -11.40
C ARG A 38 -2.71 -2.01 -11.69
N LYS A 39 -3.15 -2.92 -10.82
CA LYS A 39 -4.43 -3.61 -10.96
C LYS A 39 -5.63 -2.66 -10.85
N MET A 40 -5.55 -1.66 -9.96
CA MET A 40 -6.56 -0.60 -9.88
C MET A 40 -6.66 0.20 -11.18
N ARG A 41 -5.52 0.53 -11.80
CA ARG A 41 -5.49 1.18 -13.11
C ARG A 41 -6.11 0.30 -14.20
N ASP A 42 -5.82 -1.00 -14.21
CA ASP A 42 -6.43 -1.95 -15.15
C ASP A 42 -7.96 -2.03 -14.97
N ALA A 43 -8.45 -1.85 -13.73
CA ALA A 43 -9.87 -1.78 -13.39
C ALA A 43 -10.49 -0.39 -13.62
N ALA A 44 -9.76 0.56 -14.21
CA ALA A 44 -10.15 1.96 -14.36
C ALA A 44 -10.51 2.67 -13.03
N ILE A 45 -10.00 2.18 -11.91
CA ILE A 45 -10.10 2.83 -10.59
C ILE A 45 -8.91 3.78 -10.48
N ASP A 46 -9.07 5.02 -10.94
CA ASP A 46 -8.00 6.03 -11.03
C ASP A 46 -8.42 7.34 -10.35
N ASP A 47 -7.46 8.05 -9.77
CA ASP A 47 -7.61 9.41 -9.24
C ASP A 47 -7.02 10.50 -10.16
N GLY A 48 -6.58 10.10 -11.36
CA GLY A 48 -6.05 10.97 -12.41
C GLY A 48 -4.61 11.41 -12.17
N LYS A 49 -3.94 10.85 -11.17
CA LYS A 49 -2.54 11.17 -10.83
C LYS A 49 -1.63 10.05 -11.29
N ASP A 50 -0.39 10.43 -11.62
CA ASP A 50 0.60 9.45 -12.02
C ASP A 50 0.93 8.52 -10.83
N ILE A 51 0.82 7.21 -11.08
CA ILE A 51 1.24 6.17 -10.13
C ILE A 51 2.75 6.17 -9.90
N TYR A 52 3.55 6.79 -10.76
CA TYR A 52 5.00 6.90 -10.59
C TYR A 52 5.44 8.16 -9.83
N ASP A 53 4.54 9.14 -9.66
CA ASP A 53 4.79 10.33 -8.85
C ASP A 53 4.89 9.95 -7.37
N ARG A 54 5.94 10.42 -6.69
CA ARG A 54 6.23 10.09 -5.29
C ARG A 54 6.47 11.36 -4.49
N ALA A 55 5.81 11.46 -3.35
CA ALA A 55 6.20 12.40 -2.31
C ALA A 55 7.18 11.73 -1.34
N GLU A 56 8.18 12.48 -0.88
CA GLU A 56 8.95 12.03 0.27
C GLU A 56 8.10 12.19 1.54
N PRO A 57 8.14 11.22 2.48
CA PRO A 57 7.46 11.38 3.75
C PRO A 57 8.17 12.46 4.58
N ASP A 58 7.46 13.10 5.51
CA ASP A 58 8.06 14.11 6.38
C ASP A 58 9.24 13.48 7.17
N ALA A 59 10.41 14.13 7.13
CA ALA A 59 11.64 13.71 7.77
C ALA A 59 11.54 13.53 9.30
N ARG A 60 10.51 14.10 9.94
CA ARG A 60 10.29 14.01 11.38
C ARG A 60 9.64 12.71 11.84
N TRP A 61 9.09 11.93 10.92
CA TRP A 61 8.39 10.70 11.26
C TRP A 61 9.35 9.59 11.62
N ARG A 62 9.16 8.97 12.79
CA ARG A 62 9.86 7.74 13.16
C ARG A 62 9.33 6.57 12.32
N PRO A 63 10.11 5.51 12.10
CA PRO A 63 9.65 4.34 11.35
C PRO A 63 8.35 3.75 11.86
N GLU A 64 8.20 3.64 13.19
CA GLU A 64 7.00 3.05 13.78
C GLU A 64 5.75 3.88 13.43
N ASP A 65 5.86 5.22 13.50
CA ASP A 65 4.78 6.12 13.11
C ASP A 65 4.45 5.97 11.62
N ARG A 66 5.47 5.89 10.75
CA ARG A 66 5.28 5.67 9.30
C ARG A 66 4.54 4.36 9.03
N PHE A 67 4.93 3.28 9.70
CA PHE A 67 4.33 1.96 9.56
C PHE A 67 2.88 1.91 10.04
N HIS A 68 2.58 2.48 11.21
CA HIS A 68 1.22 2.56 11.71
C HIS A 68 0.29 3.37 10.79
N GLN A 69 0.79 4.49 10.26
CA GLN A 69 0.02 5.30 9.33
C GLN A 69 -0.15 4.61 7.97
N ALA A 70 0.90 3.99 7.42
CA ALA A 70 0.81 3.20 6.20
C ALA A 70 -0.22 2.06 6.35
N LYS A 71 -0.20 1.32 7.47
CA LYS A 71 -1.20 0.27 7.75
C LYS A 71 -2.62 0.82 7.82
N THR A 72 -2.81 2.02 8.38
CA THR A 72 -4.11 2.69 8.44
C THR A 72 -4.64 3.00 7.03
N LEU A 73 -3.78 3.54 6.16
CA LEU A 73 -4.13 3.83 4.77
C LEU A 73 -4.43 2.55 3.98
N LEU A 74 -3.64 1.47 4.17
CA LEU A 74 -3.92 0.17 3.55
C LEU A 74 -5.26 -0.41 3.98
N ASN A 75 -5.65 -0.26 5.25
CA ASN A 75 -6.96 -0.71 5.71
C ASN A 75 -8.11 0.05 5.01
N LYS A 76 -7.98 1.37 4.84
CA LYS A 76 -8.96 2.19 4.11
C LYS A 76 -9.02 1.81 2.64
N ALA A 77 -7.87 1.70 1.98
CA ALA A 77 -7.77 1.28 0.59
C ALA A 77 -8.40 -0.10 0.36
N ARG A 78 -8.16 -1.04 1.27
CA ARG A 78 -8.77 -2.38 1.22
C ARG A 78 -10.29 -2.32 1.33
N GLN A 79 -10.82 -1.52 2.26
CA GLN A 79 -12.26 -1.36 2.45
C GLN A 79 -12.88 -0.78 1.17
N ASP A 80 -12.31 0.29 0.65
CA ASP A 80 -12.75 0.93 -0.59
C ASP A 80 -12.69 -0.02 -1.79
N ALA A 81 -11.63 -0.82 -1.93
CA ALA A 81 -11.45 -1.75 -3.03
C ALA A 81 -12.32 -3.02 -2.95
N SER A 82 -13.07 -3.23 -1.85
CA SER A 82 -13.81 -4.48 -1.59
C SER A 82 -15.30 -4.47 -1.99
N HIS A 83 -15.76 -3.43 -2.70
CA HIS A 83 -17.17 -3.32 -3.11
C HIS A 83 -17.62 -4.42 -4.06
N ARG A 84 -18.89 -4.80 -4.06
CA ARG A 84 -19.35 -5.87 -4.98
C ARG A 84 -19.16 -5.47 -6.45
N GLU A 85 -18.69 -6.42 -7.26
CA GLU A 85 -18.52 -6.30 -8.71
C GLU A 85 -19.36 -7.35 -9.46
N ASP A 86 -20.08 -6.92 -10.50
CA ASP A 86 -20.94 -7.79 -11.31
C ASP A 86 -20.21 -8.37 -12.52
N ASP A 87 -19.22 -7.67 -13.06
CA ASP A 87 -18.39 -8.13 -14.16
C ASP A 87 -17.35 -9.17 -13.66
N PRO A 88 -17.24 -10.37 -14.28
CA PRO A 88 -16.29 -11.40 -13.87
C PRO A 88 -14.81 -10.99 -13.95
N TYR A 89 -14.46 -10.17 -14.95
CA TYR A 89 -13.10 -9.67 -15.14
C TYR A 89 -12.76 -8.65 -14.05
N LEU A 90 -13.65 -7.68 -13.77
CA LEU A 90 -13.48 -6.73 -12.67
C LEU A 90 -13.41 -7.43 -11.31
N ARG A 91 -14.23 -8.47 -11.08
CA ARG A 91 -14.11 -9.31 -9.88
C ARG A 91 -12.74 -9.97 -9.73
N SER A 92 -12.10 -10.35 -10.82
CA SER A 92 -10.76 -10.94 -10.76
C SER A 92 -9.72 -9.90 -10.38
N LEU A 93 -9.77 -8.73 -11.02
CA LEU A 93 -8.88 -7.60 -10.69
C LEU A 93 -9.05 -7.17 -9.24
N GLN A 94 -10.30 -7.07 -8.75
CA GLN A 94 -10.58 -6.78 -7.35
C GLN A 94 -9.89 -7.76 -6.40
N ARG A 95 -10.01 -9.07 -6.66
CA ARG A 95 -9.36 -10.08 -5.80
C ARG A 95 -7.85 -9.90 -5.78
N ASP A 96 -7.25 -9.62 -6.93
CA ASP A 96 -5.82 -9.34 -7.02
C ASP A 96 -5.44 -8.06 -6.23
N ILE A 97 -6.23 -6.98 -6.35
CA ILE A 97 -6.04 -5.72 -5.61
C ILE A 97 -6.05 -6.00 -4.10
N VAL A 98 -7.10 -6.65 -3.61
CA VAL A 98 -7.25 -6.96 -2.19
C VAL A 98 -6.13 -7.87 -1.69
N HIS A 99 -5.72 -8.86 -2.50
CA HIS A 99 -4.61 -9.75 -2.18
C HIS A 99 -3.31 -8.96 -1.97
N HIS A 100 -2.93 -8.11 -2.93
CA HIS A 100 -1.71 -7.30 -2.82
C HIS A 100 -1.75 -6.33 -1.63
N ILE A 101 -2.92 -5.74 -1.33
CA ILE A 101 -3.07 -4.91 -0.13
C ILE A 101 -2.88 -5.74 1.15
N ASP A 102 -3.39 -6.98 1.18
CA ASP A 102 -3.23 -7.87 2.32
C ASP A 102 -1.79 -8.34 2.52
N GLU A 103 -1.04 -8.61 1.45
CA GLU A 103 0.40 -8.91 1.55
C GLU A 103 1.21 -7.71 2.06
N ALA A 104 0.94 -6.50 1.55
CA ALA A 104 1.59 -5.29 2.03
C ALA A 104 1.35 -5.06 3.53
N ARG A 105 0.12 -5.32 4.02
CA ARG A 105 -0.21 -5.22 5.46
C ARG A 105 0.58 -6.22 6.30
N ARG A 106 0.75 -7.46 5.82
CA ARG A 106 1.54 -8.48 6.52
C ARG A 106 3.02 -8.11 6.58
N ALA A 107 3.59 -7.60 5.49
CA ALA A 107 4.97 -7.14 5.46
C ALA A 107 5.21 -6.02 6.49
N ILE A 108 4.29 -5.06 6.61
CA ILE A 108 4.37 -4.01 7.64
C ILE A 108 4.29 -4.62 9.06
N ASP A 109 3.47 -5.64 9.28
CA ASP A 109 3.37 -6.28 10.60
C ASP A 109 4.67 -6.98 11.01
N VAL A 110 5.38 -7.57 10.06
CA VAL A 110 6.73 -8.12 10.27
C VAL A 110 7.72 -6.99 10.56
N ALA A 111 7.72 -5.91 9.75
CA ALA A 111 8.61 -4.76 9.93
C ALA A 111 8.44 -4.11 11.31
N VAL A 112 7.20 -3.91 11.78
CA VAL A 112 6.91 -3.38 13.12
C VAL A 112 7.44 -4.32 14.20
N SER A 113 7.23 -5.63 14.06
CA SER A 113 7.77 -6.61 15.00
C SER A 113 9.30 -6.57 15.06
N ASP A 114 9.98 -6.44 13.92
CA ASP A 114 11.44 -6.44 13.86
C ASP A 114 12.06 -5.11 14.30
N ALA A 115 11.37 -3.99 14.08
CA ALA A 115 11.76 -2.67 14.60
C ALA A 115 11.75 -2.61 16.13
N LEU A 116 10.88 -3.39 16.79
CA LEU A 116 10.73 -3.41 18.25
C LEU A 116 11.68 -4.38 18.97
N ARG A 117 12.46 -5.19 18.24
CA ARG A 117 13.46 -6.12 18.80
C ARG A 117 14.78 -5.42 19.14
#